data_AF-A0A2V7QI39-F1
#
_entry.id   AF-A0A2V7QI39-F1
#
_cell.length_a   1.000
_cell.length_b   1.000
_cell.length_c   1.000
_cell.angle_alpha   90.00
_cell.angle_beta   90.00
_cell.angle_gamma   90.00
#
_symmetry.space_group_name_H-M   'P 1'
#
loop_
_entity.id
_entity.type
_entity.pdbx_description
1 polymer ?
#
loop_
_entity_poly.entity_id
_entity_poly.type
_entity_poly.pdbx_seq_one_letter_code
_entity_poly.pdbx_strand_id
1 'polypeptide(L)'
;MRIQRIAIALTVINLLILITAMSRIGSAATTQTVPMLRGRGLEIVDDRGKVRAQIIVLPVDTAAKTARGQNYPETVLFRLIDPNGRPGVKIGTSVDGSGMSLAGDSERRDWNGVQILAESAGTSVKLTNKNGRKQIITP
;
A
#
# COMPACT_ATOMS: atom_id res chain seq x y z
N MET A 1 -62.76 -19.03 -24.16
CA MET A 1 -62.62 -18.66 -22.73
C MET A 1 -61.59 -19.48 -21.94
N ARG A 2 -61.35 -20.77 -22.22
CA ARG A 2 -60.36 -21.58 -21.45
C ARG A 2 -58.90 -21.14 -21.64
N ILE A 3 -58.49 -20.87 -22.89
CA ILE A 3 -57.13 -20.41 -23.22
C ILE A 3 -56.82 -19.03 -22.63
N GLN A 4 -57.79 -18.11 -22.62
CA GLN A 4 -57.65 -16.78 -22.00
C GLN A 4 -57.41 -16.89 -20.49
N ARG A 5 -58.12 -17.78 -19.80
CA ARG A 5 -57.93 -18.01 -18.35
C ARG A 5 -56.55 -18.57 -18.03
N ILE A 6 -56.04 -19.48 -18.88
CA ILE A 6 -54.70 -20.04 -18.74
C ILE A 6 -53.63 -18.97 -18.98
N ALA A 7 -53.78 -18.15 -20.02
CA ALA A 7 -52.86 -17.05 -20.31
C ALA A 7 -52.81 -16.04 -19.15
N ILE A 8 -53.96 -15.65 -18.60
CA ILE A 8 -54.05 -14.74 -17.45
C ILE A 8 -53.35 -15.34 -16.22
N ALA A 9 -53.57 -16.63 -15.93
CA ALA A 9 -52.92 -17.30 -14.80
C ALA A 9 -51.39 -17.32 -14.95
N LEU A 10 -50.88 -17.61 -16.15
CA LEU A 10 -49.44 -17.57 -16.45
C LEU A 10 -48.85 -16.17 -16.29
N THR A 11 -49.58 -15.12 -16.69
CA THR A 11 -49.13 -13.73 -16.51
C THR A 11 -49.03 -13.36 -15.02
N VAL A 12 -50.01 -13.75 -14.21
CA VAL A 12 -49.99 -13.48 -12.76
C VAL A 12 -48.85 -14.22 -12.08
N ILE A 13 -48.60 -15.48 -12.46
CA ILE A 13 -47.47 -16.27 -11.94
C ILE A 13 -46.14 -15.62 -12.31
N ASN A 14 -45.95 -15.23 -13.56
CA ASN A 14 -44.73 -14.54 -14.01
C ASN A 14 -44.53 -13.21 -13.27
N LEU A 15 -45.61 -12.47 -13.01
CA LEU A 15 -45.56 -11.22 -12.27
C LEU A 15 -45.15 -11.44 -10.81
N LEU A 16 -45.69 -12.47 -10.14
CA LEU A 16 -45.30 -12.84 -8.78
C LEU A 16 -43.84 -13.29 -8.70
N ILE A 17 -43.37 -14.07 -9.69
CA ILE A 17 -41.97 -14.46 -9.79
C ILE A 17 -41.08 -13.22 -9.97
N LEU A 18 -41.48 -12.28 -10.82
CA LEU A 18 -40.72 -11.07 -11.06
C LEU A 18 -40.64 -10.18 -9.81
N ILE A 19 -41.75 -9.97 -9.12
CA ILE A 19 -41.81 -9.17 -7.88
C ILE A 19 -40.95 -9.81 -6.78
N THR A 20 -41.00 -11.14 -6.65
CA THR A 20 -40.19 -11.87 -5.66
C THR A 20 -38.70 -11.93 -6.02
N ALA A 21 -38.36 -11.92 -7.32
CA ALA A 21 -36.99 -11.78 -7.77
C ALA A 21 -36.45 -10.37 -7.47
N MET A 22 -37.23 -9.32 -7.74
CA MET A 22 -36.84 -7.94 -7.49
C MET A 22 -36.67 -7.63 -6.00
N SER A 23 -37.50 -8.20 -5.12
CA SER A 23 -37.37 -8.00 -3.67
C SER A 23 -36.14 -8.69 -3.05
N ARG A 24 -35.57 -9.71 -3.71
CA ARG A 24 -34.30 -10.34 -3.31
C ARG A 24 -33.06 -9.54 -3.71
N ILE A 25 -33.17 -8.62 -4.67
CA ILE A 25 -32.06 -7.77 -5.12
C ILE A 25 -31.77 -6.66 -4.08
N GLY A 26 -32.72 -6.36 -3.19
CA GLY A 26 -32.67 -5.19 -2.30
C GLY A 26 -31.94 -5.32 -0.95
N SER A 27 -31.46 -6.50 -0.56
CA SER A 27 -30.90 -6.67 0.80
C SER A 27 -29.60 -7.46 0.81
N ALA A 28 -28.55 -6.87 0.25
CA ALA A 28 -27.17 -7.20 0.58
C ALA A 28 -26.43 -5.96 1.09
N ALA A 29 -27.07 -5.14 1.92
CA ALA A 29 -26.38 -4.22 2.82
C ALA A 29 -25.83 -5.01 4.02
N THR A 30 -25.10 -6.08 3.75
CA THR A 30 -24.24 -6.69 4.76
C THR A 30 -23.16 -5.66 5.04
N THR A 31 -22.93 -5.33 6.31
CA THR A 31 -21.70 -4.71 6.78
C THR A 31 -20.55 -5.67 6.45
N GLN A 32 -20.15 -5.70 5.18
CA GLN A 32 -19.03 -6.49 4.72
C GLN A 32 -17.83 -5.81 5.36
N THR A 33 -17.35 -6.39 6.46
CA THR A 33 -15.98 -6.19 6.90
C THR A 33 -15.13 -6.49 5.69
N VAL A 34 -14.65 -5.43 5.02
CA VAL A 34 -13.83 -5.57 3.82
C VAL A 34 -12.68 -6.49 4.21
N PRO A 35 -12.53 -7.66 3.58
CA PRO A 35 -11.53 -8.64 4.01
C PRO A 35 -10.14 -8.01 3.93
N MET A 36 -9.28 -8.31 4.91
CA MET A 36 -7.89 -7.83 4.87
C MET A 36 -7.18 -8.41 3.64
N LEU A 37 -6.59 -7.55 2.82
CA LEU A 37 -5.74 -7.97 1.72
C LEU A 37 -4.48 -8.62 2.29
N ARG A 38 -4.28 -9.93 2.05
CA ARG A 38 -3.09 -10.68 2.47
C ARG A 38 -2.24 -11.01 1.27
N GLY A 39 -0.99 -10.57 1.32
CA GLY A 39 0.00 -10.84 0.28
C GLY A 39 1.41 -10.54 0.79
N ARG A 40 2.41 -10.95 0.01
CA ARG A 40 3.83 -10.64 0.30
C ARG A 40 4.24 -9.27 -0.23
N GLY A 41 3.41 -8.68 -1.09
CA GLY A 41 3.59 -7.34 -1.59
C GLY A 41 2.33 -6.78 -2.23
N LEU A 42 2.31 -5.46 -2.40
CA LEU A 42 1.33 -4.67 -3.14
C LEU A 42 2.10 -3.65 -3.95
N GLU A 43 1.79 -3.52 -5.23
CA GLU A 43 2.39 -2.51 -6.11
C GLU A 43 1.29 -1.70 -6.81
N ILE A 44 1.52 -0.40 -6.93
CA ILE A 44 0.78 0.48 -7.83
C ILE A 44 1.68 0.72 -9.03
N VAL A 45 1.20 0.46 -10.24
CA VAL A 45 1.96 0.56 -11.49
C VAL A 45 1.31 1.61 -12.40
N ASP A 46 2.11 2.45 -13.08
CA ASP A 46 1.60 3.42 -14.05
C ASP A 46 1.27 2.77 -15.41
N ASP A 47 0.70 3.58 -16.31
CA ASP A 47 0.33 3.22 -17.68
C ASP A 47 1.52 2.74 -18.55
N ARG A 48 2.75 3.03 -18.14
CA ARG A 48 4.00 2.61 -18.80
C ARG A 48 4.63 1.39 -18.12
N GLY A 49 3.96 0.79 -17.14
CA GLY A 49 4.47 -0.37 -16.42
C GLY A 49 5.49 -0.05 -15.31
N LYS A 50 5.65 1.22 -14.91
CA LYS A 50 6.56 1.61 -13.82
C LYS A 50 5.87 1.55 -12.46
N VAL A 51 6.53 0.92 -11.48
CA VAL A 51 6.06 0.94 -10.08
C VAL A 51 6.12 2.36 -9.51
N ARG A 52 4.99 2.82 -8.95
CA ARG A 52 4.76 4.15 -8.35
C ARG A 52 4.64 4.09 -6.83
N ALA A 53 4.16 2.97 -6.31
CA ALA A 53 4.12 2.70 -4.89
C ALA A 53 4.31 1.22 -4.65
N GLN A 54 4.93 0.86 -3.53
CA GLN A 54 5.18 -0.52 -3.15
C GLN A 54 5.04 -0.70 -1.64
N ILE A 55 4.31 -1.72 -1.21
CA ILE A 55 4.36 -2.30 0.14
C ILE A 55 4.94 -3.69 -0.04
N ILE A 56 6.09 -4.03 0.58
CA ILE A 56 6.76 -5.31 0.36
C ILE A 56 7.46 -5.82 1.63
N VAL A 57 7.50 -7.14 1.77
CA VAL A 57 8.37 -7.83 2.74
C VAL A 57 9.64 -8.28 2.04
N LEU A 58 10.78 -7.72 2.44
CA LEU A 58 12.10 -8.17 2.01
C LEU A 58 12.63 -9.23 2.98
N PRO A 59 13.06 -10.41 2.49
CA PRO A 59 13.67 -11.42 3.35
C PRO A 59 15.02 -10.94 3.90
N VAL A 60 15.56 -11.68 4.86
CA VAL A 60 16.94 -11.48 5.34
C VAL A 60 17.89 -11.54 4.15
N ASP A 61 18.71 -10.51 4.00
CA ASP A 61 19.78 -10.47 3.01
C ASP A 61 21.12 -10.72 3.71
N THR A 62 21.70 -11.89 3.42
CA THR A 62 22.98 -12.34 3.97
C THR A 62 24.18 -11.86 3.16
N ALA A 63 23.95 -11.39 1.93
CA ALA A 63 24.99 -10.87 1.04
C ALA A 63 25.23 -9.36 1.27
N ALA A 64 24.18 -8.60 1.56
CA ALA A 64 24.29 -7.19 1.91
C ALA A 64 24.55 -7.00 3.41
N LYS A 65 25.42 -6.04 3.75
CA LYS A 65 25.72 -5.66 5.14
C LYS A 65 25.16 -4.29 5.47
N THR A 66 24.59 -4.15 6.66
CA THR A 66 24.21 -2.86 7.23
C THR A 66 25.44 -2.00 7.47
N ALA A 67 25.26 -0.71 7.76
CA ALA A 67 26.36 0.19 8.14
C ALA A 67 27.14 -0.30 9.39
N ARG A 68 26.55 -1.22 10.18
CA ARG A 68 27.16 -1.87 11.34
C ARG A 68 27.83 -3.21 11.01
N GLY A 69 27.89 -3.60 9.73
CA GLY A 69 28.50 -4.87 9.29
C GLY A 69 27.64 -6.12 9.53
N GLN A 70 26.39 -5.95 9.96
CA GLN A 70 25.45 -7.06 10.20
C GLN A 70 24.69 -7.41 8.93
N ASN A 71 24.12 -8.61 8.84
CA ASN A 71 23.19 -8.95 7.75
C ASN A 71 22.00 -7.99 7.77
N TYR A 72 21.45 -7.66 6.60
CA TYR A 72 20.21 -6.92 6.58
C TYR A 72 19.09 -7.83 7.09
N PRO A 73 18.37 -7.44 8.17
CA PRO A 73 17.26 -8.23 8.67
C PRO A 73 16.09 -8.24 7.70
N GLU A 74 15.15 -9.15 7.93
CA GLU A 74 13.83 -9.07 7.30
C GLU A 74 13.24 -7.68 7.54
N THR A 75 12.78 -7.05 6.46
CA THR A 75 12.35 -5.66 6.49
C THR A 75 11.02 -5.50 5.76
N VAL A 76 10.04 -4.88 6.42
CA VAL A 76 8.82 -4.42 5.76
C VAL A 76 9.04 -3.00 5.27
N LEU A 77 8.71 -2.74 4.01
CA LEU A 77 8.92 -1.46 3.37
C LEU A 77 7.65 -0.93 2.72
N PHE A 78 7.44 0.36 2.88
CA PHE A 78 6.52 1.16 2.07
C PHE A 78 7.32 2.24 1.34
N ARG A 79 7.11 2.38 0.03
CA ARG A 79 7.79 3.36 -0.81
C ARG A 79 6.81 4.06 -1.75
N LEU A 80 6.98 5.37 -1.92
CA LEU A 80 6.43 6.12 -3.05
C LEU A 80 7.58 6.48 -3.98
N ILE A 81 7.45 6.12 -5.26
CA ILE A 81 8.53 6.14 -6.24
C ILE A 81 8.22 7.20 -7.30
N ASP A 82 9.17 8.09 -7.53
CA ASP A 82 9.06 9.18 -8.49
C ASP A 82 9.18 8.69 -9.95
N PRO A 83 8.90 9.53 -10.98
CA PRO A 83 9.01 9.11 -12.40
C PRO A 83 10.39 8.58 -12.83
N ASN A 84 11.43 8.95 -12.10
CA ASN A 84 12.82 8.58 -12.32
C ASN A 84 13.21 7.27 -11.62
N GLY A 85 12.27 6.63 -10.89
CA GLY A 85 12.51 5.37 -10.18
C GLY A 85 13.11 5.55 -8.78
N ARG A 86 13.21 6.78 -8.27
CA ARG A 86 13.76 7.10 -6.96
C ARG A 86 12.65 7.16 -5.91
N PRO A 87 12.79 6.47 -4.76
CA PRO A 87 11.85 6.61 -3.67
C PRO A 87 11.87 8.04 -3.08
N GLY A 88 10.80 8.81 -3.33
CA GLY A 88 10.59 10.13 -2.72
C GLY A 88 10.15 10.01 -1.26
N VAL A 89 9.38 8.97 -0.96
CA VAL A 89 9.01 8.58 0.41
C VAL A 89 9.42 7.15 0.63
N LYS A 90 10.02 6.87 1.78
CA LYS A 90 10.32 5.50 2.23
C LYS A 90 10.02 5.40 3.71
N ILE A 91 9.26 4.38 4.09
CA ILE A 91 9.05 3.95 5.47
C ILE A 91 9.50 2.51 5.55
N GLY A 92 10.29 2.18 6.56
CA GLY A 92 10.79 0.83 6.75
C GLY A 92 10.84 0.47 8.22
N THR A 93 10.64 -0.81 8.50
CA THR A 93 10.83 -1.38 9.82
C THR A 93 11.43 -2.77 9.72
N SER A 94 12.29 -3.08 10.67
CA SER A 94 12.87 -4.40 10.90
C SER A 94 13.03 -4.63 12.40
N VAL A 95 13.68 -5.72 12.78
CA VAL A 95 14.06 -5.99 14.18
C VAL A 95 15.06 -4.98 14.74
N ASP A 96 15.80 -4.26 13.88
CA ASP A 96 16.81 -3.27 14.31
C ASP A 96 16.21 -1.88 14.58
N GLY A 97 14.93 -1.69 14.23
CA GLY A 97 14.22 -0.44 14.39
C GLY A 97 13.38 -0.06 13.18
N SER A 98 13.01 1.21 13.14
CA SER A 98 12.19 1.80 12.08
C SER A 98 12.74 3.14 11.61
N GLY A 99 12.39 3.50 10.38
CA GLY A 99 12.78 4.78 9.83
C GLY A 99 11.85 5.25 8.72
N MET A 100 11.75 6.56 8.60
CA MET A 100 11.09 7.24 7.50
C MET A 100 12.06 8.21 6.84
N SER A 101 12.06 8.27 5.51
CA SER A 101 12.77 9.30 4.76
C SER A 101 11.88 9.97 3.73
N LEU A 102 11.94 11.30 3.68
CA LEU A 102 11.33 12.17 2.70
C LEU A 102 12.46 12.79 1.88
N ALA A 103 12.65 12.35 0.64
CA ALA A 103 13.65 12.91 -0.27
C ALA A 103 13.13 14.22 -0.86
N GLY A 104 14.01 15.22 -0.95
CA GLY A 104 13.66 16.54 -1.44
C GLY A 104 13.76 16.66 -2.96
N ASP A 105 14.98 16.61 -3.49
CA ASP A 105 15.25 16.81 -4.91
C ASP A 105 15.64 15.48 -5.56
N SER A 106 14.80 14.99 -6.48
CA SER A 106 15.01 13.70 -7.11
C SER A 106 15.84 13.76 -8.40
N GLU A 107 16.17 14.95 -8.90
CA GLU A 107 17.04 15.13 -10.08
C GLU A 107 18.53 15.17 -9.70
N ARG A 108 18.83 15.55 -8.45
CA ARG A 108 20.20 15.67 -7.98
C ARG A 108 20.85 14.33 -7.66
N ARG A 109 22.15 14.20 -7.96
CA ARG A 109 22.93 13.02 -7.55
C ARG A 109 23.01 12.90 -6.03
N ASP A 110 23.25 14.02 -5.36
CA ASP A 110 23.37 14.07 -3.91
C ASP A 110 22.00 14.06 -3.24
N TRP A 111 21.86 13.24 -2.20
CA TRP A 111 20.61 13.15 -1.45
C TRP A 111 20.43 14.35 -0.51
N ASN A 112 19.25 14.97 -0.57
CA ASN A 112 18.77 15.93 0.43
C ASN A 112 17.35 15.54 0.87
N GLY A 113 16.96 15.96 2.08
CA GLY A 113 15.66 15.60 2.63
C GLY A 113 15.67 15.47 4.15
N VAL A 114 14.66 14.77 4.66
CA VAL A 114 14.48 14.50 6.10
C VAL A 114 14.50 13.00 6.33
N GLN A 115 15.21 12.56 7.37
CA GLN A 115 15.16 11.20 7.90
C GLN A 115 14.71 11.24 9.36
N ILE A 116 13.71 10.44 9.71
CA ILE A 116 13.29 10.20 11.09
C ILE A 116 13.67 8.75 11.39
N LEU A 117 14.52 8.53 12.39
CA LEU A 117 15.11 7.24 12.69
C LEU A 117 14.85 6.88 14.15
N ALA A 118 14.39 5.66 14.38
CA ALA A 118 14.22 5.07 15.69
C ALA A 118 14.86 3.67 15.68
N GLU A 119 16.06 3.57 16.23
CA GLU A 119 16.86 2.35 16.26
C GLU A 119 17.20 1.99 17.71
N SER A 120 17.71 0.78 17.95
CA SER A 120 18.10 0.33 19.29
C SER A 120 19.13 1.25 19.98
N ALA A 121 19.91 1.99 19.20
CA ALA A 121 20.91 2.93 19.71
C ALA A 121 20.34 4.33 20.06
N GLY A 122 19.08 4.62 19.71
CA GLY A 122 18.44 5.90 19.99
C GLY A 122 17.52 6.40 18.87
N THR A 123 16.98 7.60 19.07
CA THR A 123 16.09 8.26 18.10
C THR A 123 16.72 9.56 17.59
N SER A 124 16.45 9.89 16.33
CA SER A 124 16.92 11.15 15.75
C SER A 124 16.07 11.64 14.58
N VAL A 125 16.10 12.95 14.36
CA VAL A 125 15.63 13.60 13.14
C VAL A 125 16.83 14.24 12.44
N LYS A 126 17.13 13.78 11.23
CA LYS A 126 18.25 14.27 10.43
C LYS A 126 17.72 15.03 9.22
N LEU A 127 18.12 16.29 9.11
CA LEU A 127 17.85 17.16 7.99
C LEU A 127 19.12 17.30 7.15
N THR A 128 19.01 17.12 5.84
CA THR A 128 20.09 17.38 4.87
C THR A 128 19.59 18.38 3.85
N ASN A 129 20.25 19.54 3.74
CA ASN A 129 19.88 20.54 2.75
C ASN A 129 20.51 20.28 1.37
N LYS A 130 20.16 21.09 0.36
CA LYS A 130 20.67 20.98 -1.02
C LYS A 130 22.19 21.17 -1.15
N ASN A 131 22.84 21.78 -0.15
CA ASN A 131 24.29 21.98 -0.15
C ASN A 131 25.01 20.84 0.62
N GLY A 132 24.29 19.78 0.99
CA GLY A 132 24.83 18.65 1.77
C GLY A 132 25.04 18.97 3.26
N ARG A 133 24.64 20.15 3.73
CA ARG A 133 24.74 20.53 5.15
C ARG A 133 23.72 19.72 5.95
N LYS A 134 24.20 19.11 7.03
CA LYS A 134 23.42 18.20 7.89
C LYS A 134 23.12 18.86 9.23
N GLN A 135 21.91 18.66 9.73
CA GLN A 135 21.52 18.96 11.10
C GLN A 135 20.85 17.72 11.69
N ILE A 136 21.26 17.33 12.89
CA ILE A 136 20.71 16.17 13.61
C ILE A 136 20.10 16.69 14.90
N ILE A 137 18.85 16.31 15.15
CA ILE A 137 18.10 16.57 16.37
C ILE A 137 17.94 15.24 17.09
N THR A 138 18.35 15.18 18.35
CA THR A 138 18.18 14.05 19.26
C THR A 138 17.35 14.49 20.48
N PRO A 139 16.79 13.55 21.26
CA PRO A 139 16.21 13.86 22.56
C PRO A 139 17.16 14.59 23.50
#